data_AF-X1MZZ6-F1
#
_entry.id   AF-X1MZZ6-F1
#
_cell.length_a   1.000
_cell.length_b   1.000
_cell.length_c   1.000
_cell.angle_alpha   90.00
_cell.angle_beta   90.00
_cell.angle_gamma   90.00
#
_symmetry.space_group_name_H-M   'P 1'
#
loop_
_entity.id
_entity.type
_entity.pdbx_description
1 polymer ?
#
loop_
_entity_poly.entity_id
_entity_poly.type
_entity_poly.pdbx_seq_one_letter_code
_entity_poly.pdbx_strand_id
1 'polypeptide(L)'
;NKSQTEKLMMLSQTKHKSTVIYGRKGAVLLFTLIVMITLISVVGAYLDFVQSSTRSTGAQIEDSQAIYLADAGLDMAIWYLRNTAPDGSTDCFWRTTAYPAVPGPDPNDPQQKSLGNGTFTIWVQDSGSNIQVYARGTVGGLSRVITQTLTLTSSALERAIHADGAHLKLTNSSGTINGNVSCFVSVLPDPLPAGLTITGILK
;
A
#
# COMPACT_ATOMS: atom_id res chain seq x y z
N ASN A 1 -86.98 -58.13 27.78
CA ASN A 1 -86.46 -57.54 26.53
C ASN A 1 -85.85 -56.15 26.65
N LYS A 2 -86.47 -55.17 27.35
CA LYS A 2 -85.91 -53.80 27.45
C LYS A 2 -84.53 -53.68 28.13
N SER A 3 -84.24 -54.55 29.10
CA SER A 3 -82.98 -54.56 29.87
C SER A 3 -81.76 -55.08 29.09
N GLN A 4 -81.97 -55.92 28.06
CA GLN A 4 -80.87 -56.42 27.22
C GLN A 4 -80.40 -55.37 26.20
N THR A 5 -81.33 -54.53 25.72
CA THR A 5 -81.04 -53.45 24.76
C THR A 5 -80.23 -52.30 25.37
N GLU A 6 -80.44 -51.93 26.64
CA GLU A 6 -79.65 -50.87 27.29
C GLU A 6 -78.21 -51.31 27.59
N LYS A 7 -78.02 -52.59 27.94
CA LYS A 7 -76.69 -53.15 28.20
C LYS A 7 -75.85 -53.23 26.93
N LEU A 8 -76.48 -53.49 25.78
CA LEU A 8 -75.83 -53.47 24.46
C LEU A 8 -75.50 -52.05 23.99
N MET A 9 -76.33 -51.05 24.30
CA MET A 9 -76.00 -49.64 24.02
C MET A 9 -74.85 -49.11 24.87
N MET A 10 -74.74 -49.50 26.14
CA MET A 10 -73.60 -49.12 26.99
C MET A 10 -72.28 -49.79 26.57
N LEU A 11 -72.32 -51.02 26.06
CA LEU A 11 -71.12 -51.74 25.58
C LEU A 11 -70.59 -51.21 24.23
N SER A 12 -71.43 -50.54 23.43
CA SER A 12 -71.00 -49.95 22.15
C SER A 12 -70.22 -48.63 22.33
N GLN A 13 -70.50 -47.88 23.40
CA GLN A 13 -69.89 -46.56 23.64
C GLN A 13 -68.48 -46.61 24.25
N THR A 14 -68.02 -47.76 24.75
CA THR A 14 -66.72 -47.88 25.42
C THR A 14 -65.58 -48.31 24.49
N LYS A 15 -65.86 -48.76 23.26
CA LYS A 15 -64.84 -49.33 22.36
C LYS A 15 -64.17 -48.32 21.42
N HIS A 16 -64.46 -47.02 21.52
CA HIS A 16 -63.98 -46.03 20.56
C HIS A 16 -62.88 -45.08 21.07
N LYS A 17 -62.41 -45.21 22.32
CA LYS A 17 -61.48 -44.23 22.92
C LYS A 17 -59.99 -44.60 22.93
N SER A 18 -59.57 -45.78 22.47
CA SER A 18 -58.18 -46.24 22.68
C SER A 18 -57.22 -46.12 21.49
N THR A 19 -57.68 -45.79 20.28
CA THR A 19 -56.81 -45.74 19.07
C THR A 19 -56.13 -44.38 18.81
N VAL A 20 -56.39 -43.35 19.61
CA VAL A 20 -55.86 -41.98 19.38
C VAL A 20 -54.52 -41.74 20.08
N ILE A 21 -54.09 -42.60 21.00
CA ILE A 21 -52.91 -42.34 21.84
C ILE A 21 -51.58 -42.76 21.16
N TYR A 22 -51.60 -43.74 20.24
CA TYR A 22 -50.39 -44.19 19.54
C TYR A 22 -49.86 -43.20 18.48
N GLY A 23 -50.73 -42.36 17.89
CA GLY A 23 -50.31 -41.34 16.90
C GLY A 23 -49.54 -40.15 17.49
N ARG A 24 -49.71 -39.85 18.79
CA ARG A 24 -49.08 -38.69 19.43
C ARG A 24 -47.58 -38.86 19.69
N LYS A 25 -47.12 -40.07 20.02
CA LYS A 25 -45.70 -40.33 20.33
C LYS A 25 -44.82 -40.30 19.09
N GLY A 26 -45.31 -40.81 17.96
CA GLY A 26 -44.59 -40.73 16.68
C GLY A 26 -44.46 -39.31 16.14
N ALA A 27 -45.50 -38.48 16.33
CA ALA A 27 -45.47 -37.08 15.90
C ALA A 27 -44.42 -36.24 16.63
N VAL A 28 -44.22 -36.47 17.94
CA VAL A 28 -43.18 -35.76 18.71
C VAL A 28 -41.79 -36.12 18.21
N LEU A 29 -41.52 -37.41 17.95
CA LEU A 29 -40.22 -37.85 17.47
C LEU A 29 -39.90 -37.27 16.08
N LEU A 30 -40.89 -37.26 15.19
CA LEU A 30 -40.75 -36.66 13.86
C LEU A 30 -40.55 -35.15 13.93
N PHE A 31 -41.28 -34.46 14.82
CA PHE A 31 -41.09 -33.03 15.05
C PHE A 31 -39.68 -32.72 15.59
N THR A 32 -39.20 -33.46 16.59
CA THR A 32 -37.83 -33.28 17.12
C THR A 32 -36.76 -33.56 16.07
N LEU A 33 -36.98 -34.56 15.20
CA LEU A 33 -36.08 -34.87 14.10
C LEU A 33 -36.02 -33.71 13.10
N ILE A 34 -37.16 -33.14 12.71
CA ILE A 34 -37.21 -31.98 11.82
C ILE A 34 -36.49 -30.79 12.46
N VAL A 35 -36.73 -30.51 13.75
CA VAL A 35 -36.06 -29.43 14.48
C VAL A 35 -34.55 -29.65 14.56
N MET A 36 -34.09 -30.89 14.78
CA MET A 36 -32.66 -31.20 14.76
C MET A 36 -32.04 -30.98 13.39
N ILE A 37 -32.70 -31.41 12.31
CA ILE A 37 -32.20 -31.23 10.94
C ILE A 37 -32.14 -29.74 10.60
N THR A 38 -33.17 -28.95 10.92
CA THR A 38 -33.15 -27.50 10.66
C THR A 38 -32.08 -26.80 11.48
N LEU A 39 -31.86 -27.20 12.73
CA LEU A 39 -30.81 -26.63 13.57
C LEU A 39 -29.42 -26.92 13.00
N ILE A 40 -29.16 -28.15 12.54
CA ILE A 40 -27.88 -28.52 11.90
C ILE A 40 -27.67 -27.70 10.63
N SER A 41 -28.70 -27.54 9.80
CA SER A 41 -28.61 -26.73 8.58
C SER A 41 -28.30 -25.26 8.88
N VAL A 42 -28.91 -24.69 9.93
CA VAL A 42 -28.64 -23.29 10.35
C VAL A 42 -27.20 -23.14 10.85
N VAL A 43 -26.70 -24.09 11.66
CA VAL A 43 -25.32 -24.08 12.14
C VAL A 43 -24.34 -24.22 10.97
N GLY A 44 -24.61 -25.11 10.01
CA GLY A 44 -23.80 -25.27 8.81
C GLY A 44 -23.71 -23.99 7.98
N ALA A 45 -24.85 -23.34 7.71
CA ALA A 45 -24.89 -22.07 6.99
C ALA A 45 -24.14 -20.95 7.73
N TYR A 46 -24.24 -20.91 9.06
CA TYR A 46 -23.51 -19.92 9.87
C TYR A 46 -21.99 -20.13 9.81
N LEU A 47 -21.52 -21.37 9.89
CA LEU A 47 -20.09 -21.68 9.78
C LEU A 47 -19.53 -21.29 8.40
N ASP A 48 -20.26 -21.57 7.33
CA ASP A 48 -19.87 -21.17 5.97
C ASP A 48 -19.80 -19.63 5.83
N PHE A 49 -20.80 -18.93 6.38
CA PHE A 49 -20.80 -17.47 6.44
C PHE A 49 -19.56 -16.92 7.17
N VAL A 50 -19.23 -17.44 8.36
CA VAL A 50 -18.06 -17.01 9.13
C VAL A 50 -16.75 -17.29 8.39
N GLN A 51 -16.61 -18.46 7.75
CA GLN A 51 -15.42 -18.79 6.96
C GLN A 51 -15.25 -17.85 5.77
N SER A 52 -16.34 -17.57 5.06
CA SER A 52 -16.36 -16.65 3.92
C SER A 52 -15.99 -15.22 4.35
N SER A 53 -16.62 -14.71 5.42
CA SER A 53 -16.30 -13.40 5.98
C SER A 53 -14.84 -13.31 6.43
N THR A 54 -14.32 -14.34 7.09
CA THR A 54 -12.91 -14.37 7.54
C THR A 54 -11.93 -14.28 6.36
N ARG A 55 -12.17 -15.03 5.28
CA ARG A 55 -11.35 -14.95 4.06
C ARG A 55 -11.44 -13.59 3.39
N SER A 56 -12.64 -13.01 3.33
CA SER A 56 -12.84 -11.68 2.75
C SER A 56 -12.12 -10.59 3.56
N THR A 57 -12.23 -10.62 4.89
CA THR A 57 -11.50 -9.70 5.78
C THR A 57 -9.99 -9.88 5.65
N GLY A 58 -9.49 -11.12 5.55
CA GLY A 58 -8.08 -11.40 5.29
C GLY A 58 -7.57 -10.72 4.02
N ALA A 59 -8.30 -10.88 2.90
CA ALA A 59 -7.96 -10.24 1.65
C ALA A 59 -8.01 -8.69 1.73
N GLN A 60 -8.96 -8.12 2.49
CA GLN A 60 -9.03 -6.66 2.71
C GLN A 60 -7.85 -6.14 3.54
N ILE A 61 -7.39 -6.91 4.52
CA ILE A 61 -6.21 -6.57 5.32
C ILE A 61 -4.96 -6.61 4.42
N GLU A 62 -4.76 -7.67 3.65
CA GLU A 62 -3.63 -7.78 2.71
C GLU A 62 -3.66 -6.66 1.66
N ASP A 63 -4.84 -6.30 1.17
CA ASP A 63 -5.05 -5.18 0.25
C ASP A 63 -4.59 -3.85 0.86
N SER A 64 -5.02 -3.58 2.09
CA SER A 64 -4.62 -2.37 2.82
C SER A 64 -3.11 -2.36 3.07
N GLN A 65 -2.53 -3.49 3.47
CA GLN A 65 -1.08 -3.63 3.67
C GLN A 65 -0.30 -3.39 2.37
N ALA A 66 -0.78 -3.90 1.23
CA ALA A 66 -0.16 -3.64 -0.07
C ALA A 66 -0.18 -2.16 -0.45
N ILE A 67 -1.23 -1.41 -0.10
CA ILE A 67 -1.27 0.06 -0.28
C ILE A 67 -0.22 0.74 0.62
N TYR A 68 -0.15 0.38 1.91
CA TYR A 68 0.85 0.95 2.81
C TYR A 68 2.29 0.66 2.37
N LEU A 69 2.56 -0.54 1.83
CA LEU A 69 3.87 -0.87 1.26
C LEU A 69 4.16 -0.05 0.00
N ALA A 70 3.16 0.17 -0.85
CA ALA A 70 3.31 1.05 -2.00
C ALA A 70 3.62 2.49 -1.56
N ASP A 71 2.97 2.98 -0.52
CA ASP A 71 3.20 4.32 0.03
C ASP A 71 4.60 4.46 0.63
N ALA A 72 5.06 3.47 1.38
CA ALA A 72 6.44 3.42 1.88
C ALA A 72 7.49 3.39 0.75
N GLY A 73 7.19 2.68 -0.35
CA GLY A 73 8.02 2.70 -1.54
C GLY A 73 8.05 4.08 -2.20
N LEU A 74 6.90 4.76 -2.28
CA LEU A 74 6.79 6.11 -2.81
C LEU A 74 7.64 7.09 -1.99
N ASP A 75 7.50 7.07 -0.66
CA ASP A 75 8.29 7.89 0.26
C ASP A 75 9.78 7.63 0.13
N MET A 76 10.18 6.36 0.01
CA MET A 76 11.58 6.00 -0.21
C MET A 76 12.11 6.53 -1.54
N ALA A 77 11.31 6.47 -2.62
CA ALA A 77 11.70 7.05 -3.90
C ALA A 77 11.84 8.57 -3.84
N ILE A 78 10.95 9.28 -3.13
CA ILE A 78 11.07 10.72 -2.89
C ILE A 78 12.33 11.02 -2.07
N TRP A 79 12.64 10.20 -1.06
CA TRP A 79 13.87 10.34 -0.29
C TRP A 79 15.10 10.19 -1.20
N TYR A 80 15.14 9.17 -2.06
CA TYR A 80 16.23 9.01 -3.03
C TYR A 80 16.38 10.17 -4.00
N LEU A 81 15.27 10.82 -4.39
CA LEU A 81 15.31 12.02 -5.22
C LEU A 81 15.88 13.25 -4.50
N ARG A 82 15.87 13.28 -3.17
CA ARG A 82 16.37 14.39 -2.34
C ARG A 82 17.74 14.15 -1.72
N ASN A 83 18.14 12.89 -1.61
CA ASN A 83 19.32 12.45 -0.88
C ASN A 83 20.22 11.60 -1.79
N THR A 84 20.93 10.64 -1.20
CA THR A 84 21.80 9.71 -1.92
C THR A 84 20.97 8.57 -2.49
N ALA A 85 21.13 8.31 -3.77
CA ALA A 85 20.50 7.26 -4.53
C ALA A 85 20.86 5.85 -4.04
N PRO A 86 20.13 4.80 -4.48
CA PRO A 86 20.41 3.40 -4.10
C PRO A 86 21.82 2.92 -4.46
N ASP A 87 22.39 3.45 -5.54
CA ASP A 87 23.75 3.17 -6.03
C ASP A 87 24.84 4.00 -5.33
N GLY A 88 24.47 4.87 -4.39
CA GLY A 88 25.38 5.76 -3.69
C GLY A 88 25.64 7.09 -4.41
N SER A 89 25.07 7.32 -5.60
CA SER A 89 25.22 8.56 -6.33
C SER A 89 24.29 9.67 -5.81
N THR A 90 24.51 10.90 -6.25
CA THR A 90 23.54 12.01 -6.10
C THR A 90 23.04 12.49 -7.46
N ASP A 91 23.29 11.70 -8.50
CA ASP A 91 22.89 12.02 -9.86
C ASP A 91 21.53 11.39 -10.19
N CYS A 92 21.11 11.51 -11.44
CA CYS A 92 19.84 10.97 -11.91
C CYS A 92 19.99 9.60 -12.58
N PHE A 93 21.20 8.99 -12.60
CA PHE A 93 21.44 7.78 -13.39
C PHE A 93 20.78 6.53 -12.80
N TRP A 94 20.49 6.51 -11.51
CA TRP A 94 19.76 5.42 -10.85
C TRP A 94 18.27 5.35 -11.24
N ARG A 95 17.74 6.35 -11.97
CA ARG A 95 16.35 6.36 -12.40
C ARG A 95 16.08 5.22 -13.39
N THR A 96 14.93 4.59 -13.25
CA THR A 96 14.49 3.51 -14.12
C THR A 96 14.16 4.01 -15.52
N THR A 97 14.42 3.18 -16.53
CA THR A 97 14.18 3.53 -17.93
C THR A 97 12.70 3.50 -18.32
N ALA A 98 11.91 2.58 -17.74
CA ALA A 98 10.49 2.44 -18.04
C ALA A 98 9.71 1.73 -16.92
N TYR A 99 8.44 2.10 -16.77
CA TYR A 99 7.44 1.33 -16.05
C TYR A 99 6.48 0.61 -17.03
N PRO A 100 6.14 -0.69 -16.82
CA PRO A 100 6.71 -1.61 -15.84
C PRO A 100 7.96 -2.33 -16.37
N ALA A 101 8.96 -2.47 -15.51
CA ALA A 101 10.14 -3.33 -15.70
C ALA A 101 10.27 -4.32 -14.55
N VAL A 102 11.08 -5.38 -14.73
CA VAL A 102 11.34 -6.40 -13.70
C VAL A 102 12.50 -5.93 -12.82
N PRO A 103 12.41 -6.04 -11.48
CA PRO A 103 13.54 -5.77 -10.59
C PRO A 103 14.78 -6.61 -10.95
N GLY A 104 15.95 -6.01 -10.86
CA GLY A 104 17.22 -6.65 -11.23
C GLY A 104 18.42 -5.95 -10.62
N PRO A 105 19.65 -6.41 -10.95
CA PRO A 105 20.88 -5.90 -10.37
C PRO A 105 21.35 -4.58 -11.01
N ASP A 106 20.81 -4.16 -12.15
CA ASP A 106 21.26 -2.94 -12.80
C ASP A 106 20.80 -1.70 -12.00
N PRO A 107 21.59 -0.63 -11.92
CA PRO A 107 21.20 0.58 -11.19
C PRO A 107 19.90 1.22 -11.72
N ASN A 108 19.63 1.05 -13.01
CA ASN A 108 18.41 1.50 -13.69
C ASN A 108 17.26 0.49 -13.60
N ASP A 109 17.46 -0.65 -12.94
CA ASP A 109 16.39 -1.58 -12.66
C ASP A 109 15.52 -1.08 -11.51
N PRO A 110 14.25 -1.48 -11.48
CA PRO A 110 13.35 -1.17 -10.38
C PRO A 110 13.89 -1.73 -9.07
N GLN A 111 13.93 -0.89 -8.04
CA GLN A 111 14.47 -1.30 -6.75
C GLN A 111 13.38 -2.00 -5.94
N GLN A 112 13.64 -3.24 -5.52
CA GLN A 112 12.73 -4.01 -4.68
C GLN A 112 13.31 -4.21 -3.29
N LYS A 113 12.48 -4.03 -2.26
CA LYS A 113 12.84 -4.27 -0.87
C LYS A 113 11.73 -4.97 -0.12
N SER A 114 12.13 -5.80 0.84
CA SER A 114 11.21 -6.45 1.78
C SER A 114 10.96 -5.53 2.97
N LEU A 115 9.69 -5.46 3.39
CA LEU A 115 9.28 -4.73 4.60
C LEU A 115 8.13 -5.51 5.26
N GLY A 116 8.38 -6.01 6.47
CA GLY A 116 7.42 -6.87 7.17
C GLY A 116 7.14 -8.17 6.42
N ASN A 117 5.86 -8.44 6.15
CA ASN A 117 5.36 -9.64 5.47
C ASN A 117 5.21 -9.47 3.94
N GLY A 118 5.67 -8.35 3.37
CA GLY A 118 5.56 -8.08 1.95
C GLY A 118 6.81 -7.42 1.37
N THR A 119 6.67 -7.01 0.12
CA THR A 119 7.72 -6.30 -0.62
C THR A 119 7.14 -5.05 -1.25
N PHE A 120 7.96 -4.02 -1.40
CA PHE A 120 7.67 -2.92 -2.30
C PHE A 120 8.71 -2.83 -3.41
N THR A 121 8.29 -2.36 -4.58
CA THR A 121 9.12 -2.09 -5.75
C THR A 121 8.90 -0.67 -6.21
N ILE A 122 9.97 0.05 -6.52
CA ILE A 122 9.93 1.43 -7.00
C ILE A 122 10.44 1.55 -8.44
N TRP A 123 9.76 2.38 -9.22
CA TRP A 123 10.18 2.84 -10.53
C TRP A 123 10.17 4.36 -10.52
N VAL A 124 11.23 4.98 -10.99
CA VAL A 124 11.39 6.43 -11.07
C VAL A 124 11.81 6.75 -12.48
N GLN A 125 10.96 7.38 -13.27
CA GLN A 125 11.23 7.69 -14.67
C GLN A 125 11.10 9.18 -14.94
N ASP A 126 11.89 9.68 -15.88
CA ASP A 126 11.73 11.05 -16.38
C ASP A 126 10.53 11.13 -17.33
N SER A 127 9.71 12.18 -17.16
CA SER A 127 8.52 12.45 -17.97
C SER A 127 8.51 13.93 -18.37
N GLY A 128 9.29 14.25 -19.39
CA GLY A 128 9.52 15.64 -19.81
C GLY A 128 10.27 16.43 -18.74
N SER A 129 9.66 17.51 -18.23
CA SER A 129 10.19 18.30 -17.11
C SER A 129 9.80 17.76 -15.73
N ASN A 130 9.02 16.70 -15.69
CA ASN A 130 8.56 16.07 -14.46
C ASN A 130 9.25 14.72 -14.25
N ILE A 131 9.16 14.22 -13.03
CA ILE A 131 9.54 12.87 -12.65
C ILE A 131 8.27 12.13 -12.30
N GLN A 132 8.12 10.93 -12.84
CA GLN A 132 7.03 10.05 -12.49
C GLN A 132 7.56 8.90 -11.65
N VAL A 133 6.96 8.73 -10.47
CA VAL A 133 7.29 7.68 -9.52
C VAL A 133 6.13 6.70 -9.48
N TYR A 134 6.43 5.42 -9.67
CA TYR A 134 5.51 4.33 -9.41
C TYR A 134 6.06 3.53 -8.24
N ALA A 135 5.19 3.19 -7.30
CA ALA A 135 5.54 2.31 -6.20
C ALA A 135 4.49 1.21 -6.12
N ARG A 136 4.94 -0.05 -6.14
CA ARG A 136 4.10 -1.24 -6.01
C ARG A 136 4.36 -1.90 -4.69
N GLY A 137 3.33 -2.09 -3.86
CA GLY A 137 3.39 -2.95 -2.70
C GLY A 137 2.74 -4.29 -2.99
N THR A 138 3.33 -5.38 -2.47
CA THR A 138 2.86 -6.75 -2.68
C THR A 138 2.83 -7.52 -1.36
N VAL A 139 1.67 -8.07 -1.01
CA VAL A 139 1.44 -8.92 0.19
C VAL A 139 0.52 -10.07 -0.20
N GLY A 140 0.85 -11.31 0.19
CA GLY A 140 -0.02 -12.47 -0.05
C GLY A 140 -0.34 -12.76 -1.52
N GLY A 141 0.43 -12.20 -2.47
CA GLY A 141 0.16 -12.26 -3.91
C GLY A 141 -0.75 -11.14 -4.43
N LEU A 142 -1.35 -10.34 -3.55
CA LEU A 142 -2.06 -9.11 -3.91
C LEU A 142 -1.05 -7.98 -4.13
N SER A 143 -1.27 -7.18 -5.17
CA SER A 143 -0.41 -6.02 -5.49
C SER A 143 -1.22 -4.75 -5.69
N ARG A 144 -0.71 -3.64 -5.17
CA ARG A 144 -1.26 -2.29 -5.36
C ARG A 144 -0.17 -1.34 -5.80
N VAL A 145 -0.53 -0.42 -6.69
CA VAL A 145 0.41 0.53 -7.29
C VAL A 145 -0.09 1.94 -7.00
N ILE A 146 0.78 2.77 -6.45
CA ILE A 146 0.59 4.21 -6.30
C ILE A 146 1.48 4.90 -7.33
N THR A 147 0.97 5.97 -7.95
CA THR A 147 1.71 6.78 -8.92
C THR A 147 1.70 8.23 -8.49
N GLN A 148 2.85 8.89 -8.54
CA GLN A 148 2.98 10.31 -8.26
C GLN A 148 3.82 10.99 -9.34
N THR A 149 3.43 12.21 -9.70
CA THR A 149 4.20 13.07 -10.58
C THR A 149 4.80 14.19 -9.75
N LEU A 150 6.11 14.38 -9.85
CA LEU A 150 6.90 15.38 -9.15
C LEU A 150 7.45 16.36 -10.18
N THR A 151 7.34 17.65 -9.92
CA THR A 151 8.04 18.68 -10.70
C THR A 151 9.26 19.10 -9.89
N LEU A 152 10.47 18.83 -10.43
CA LEU A 152 11.68 19.39 -9.86
C LEU A 152 11.89 20.79 -10.44
N THR A 153 11.73 21.80 -9.60
CA THR A 153 12.24 23.13 -9.91
C THR A 153 13.74 23.14 -9.59
N SER A 154 14.58 23.68 -10.46
CA SER A 154 15.99 23.89 -10.13
C SER A 154 16.09 24.69 -8.83
N SER A 155 16.89 24.20 -7.87
CA SER A 155 17.16 24.92 -6.62
C SER A 155 17.60 26.35 -6.90
N ALA A 156 17.26 27.27 -5.99
CA ALA A 156 17.89 28.57 -5.94
C ALA A 156 19.41 28.38 -6.00
N LEU A 157 20.09 29.20 -6.78
CA LEU A 157 21.52 29.06 -7.01
C LEU A 157 22.27 29.05 -5.67
N GLU A 158 22.82 27.89 -5.29
CA GLU A 158 23.76 27.83 -4.17
C GLU A 158 25.07 28.47 -4.63
N ARG A 159 25.24 29.72 -4.19
CA ARG A 159 26.40 30.55 -4.47
C ARG A 159 27.12 30.82 -3.15
N ALA A 160 28.41 30.55 -3.10
CA ALA A 160 29.28 31.04 -2.04
C ALA A 160 29.33 32.57 -2.04
N ILE A 161 29.24 33.19 -3.23
CA ILE A 161 29.14 34.64 -3.39
C ILE A 161 28.15 34.96 -4.51
N HIS A 162 27.16 35.78 -4.18
CA HIS A 162 26.27 36.41 -5.15
C HIS A 162 26.51 37.91 -5.16
N ALA A 163 26.94 38.46 -6.31
CA ALA A 163 27.12 39.89 -6.50
C ALA A 163 26.22 40.39 -7.64
N ASP A 164 25.19 41.15 -7.28
CA ASP A 164 24.22 41.77 -8.19
C ASP A 164 24.57 43.24 -8.52
N GLY A 165 25.75 43.69 -8.11
CA GLY A 165 26.27 45.03 -8.36
C GLY A 165 27.23 45.10 -9.55
N ALA A 166 27.65 46.33 -9.90
CA ALA A 166 28.55 46.57 -11.02
C ALA A 166 29.92 45.87 -10.92
N HIS A 167 30.41 45.57 -9.71
CA HIS A 167 31.71 44.90 -9.53
C HIS A 167 31.72 44.01 -8.28
N LEU A 168 32.33 42.82 -8.39
CA LEU A 168 32.80 42.05 -7.23
C LEU A 168 34.24 42.47 -6.93
N LYS A 169 34.45 43.29 -5.90
CA LYS A 169 35.77 43.81 -5.54
C LYS A 169 36.39 42.98 -4.41
N LEU A 170 37.44 42.21 -4.73
CA LEU A 170 38.21 41.40 -3.78
C LEU A 170 39.60 42.01 -3.47
N THR A 171 39.69 43.35 -3.46
CA THR A 171 40.97 44.05 -3.28
C THR A 171 41.56 43.83 -1.89
N ASN A 172 42.85 43.47 -1.82
CA ASN A 172 43.58 43.14 -0.58
C ASN A 172 42.95 41.98 0.21
N SER A 173 42.16 41.13 -0.44
CA SER A 173 41.62 39.92 0.16
C SER A 173 42.58 38.74 -0.06
N SER A 174 42.75 37.91 0.97
CA SER A 174 43.45 36.63 0.92
C SER A 174 42.55 35.53 1.47
N GLY A 175 42.58 34.33 0.87
CA GLY A 175 41.80 33.19 1.33
C GLY A 175 41.28 32.31 0.20
N THR A 176 40.47 31.32 0.55
CA THR A 176 39.86 30.38 -0.40
C THR A 176 38.35 30.53 -0.37
N ILE A 177 37.76 30.75 -1.55
CA ILE A 177 36.30 30.65 -1.73
C ILE A 177 36.03 29.22 -2.20
N ASN A 178 35.45 28.40 -1.32
CA ASN A 178 35.05 27.04 -1.64
C ASN A 178 33.55 27.01 -1.96
N GLY A 179 33.22 27.20 -3.25
CA GLY A 179 31.85 27.14 -3.75
C GLY A 179 31.63 28.05 -4.96
N ASN A 180 30.42 28.03 -5.51
CA ASN A 180 30.11 28.75 -6.74
C ASN A 180 30.10 30.27 -6.49
N VAL A 181 30.86 31.01 -7.28
CA VAL A 181 30.74 32.47 -7.35
C VAL A 181 29.94 32.78 -8.59
N SER A 182 28.90 33.59 -8.46
CA SER A 182 28.23 34.11 -9.64
C SER A 182 27.95 35.59 -9.48
N CYS A 183 28.56 36.33 -10.38
CA CYS A 183 28.56 37.77 -10.51
C CYS A 183 28.26 38.10 -11.96
N PHE A 184 27.42 39.11 -12.19
CA PHE A 184 27.06 39.51 -13.56
C PHE A 184 28.15 40.36 -14.25
N VAL A 185 29.33 40.54 -13.64
CA VAL A 185 30.33 41.51 -14.12
C VAL A 185 31.79 41.06 -13.87
N SER A 186 32.71 41.68 -14.62
CA SER A 186 34.17 41.53 -14.57
C SER A 186 34.76 41.58 -13.15
N VAL A 187 35.62 40.60 -12.85
CA VAL A 187 36.48 40.57 -11.66
C VAL A 187 37.66 41.50 -11.92
N LEU A 188 37.58 42.75 -11.44
CA LEU A 188 38.66 43.73 -11.48
C LEU A 188 39.42 43.77 -10.14
N PRO A 189 40.75 43.97 -10.15
CA PRO A 189 41.61 44.27 -11.29
C PRO A 189 42.51 43.09 -11.68
N ASP A 190 42.76 42.97 -12.98
CA ASP A 190 43.92 42.25 -13.50
C ASP A 190 45.19 43.07 -13.15
N PRO A 191 46.27 42.45 -12.63
CA PRO A 191 46.36 41.06 -12.20
C PRO A 191 45.75 40.86 -10.81
N LEU A 192 45.04 39.74 -10.64
CA LEU A 192 44.59 39.26 -9.34
C LEU A 192 45.75 39.32 -8.33
N PRO A 193 45.57 39.88 -7.12
CA PRO A 193 46.63 39.92 -6.12
C PRO A 193 47.14 38.51 -5.82
N ALA A 194 48.46 38.37 -5.71
CA ALA A 194 49.13 37.10 -5.44
C ALA A 194 48.53 36.45 -4.18
N GLY A 195 48.02 35.22 -4.32
CA GLY A 195 47.48 34.44 -3.21
C GLY A 195 45.96 34.24 -3.18
N LEU A 196 45.19 34.77 -4.15
CA LEU A 196 43.78 34.40 -4.32
C LEU A 196 43.65 33.19 -5.25
N THR A 197 43.06 32.11 -4.75
CA THR A 197 42.70 30.93 -5.56
C THR A 197 41.18 30.76 -5.51
N ILE A 198 40.53 30.88 -6.66
CA ILE A 198 39.10 30.56 -6.83
C ILE A 198 39.02 29.15 -7.40
N THR A 199 38.48 28.21 -6.63
CA THR A 199 38.27 26.83 -7.07
C THR A 199 36.77 26.59 -7.18
N GLY A 200 36.24 26.63 -8.40
CA GLY A 200 34.81 26.49 -8.68
C GLY A 200 34.47 26.78 -10.15
N ILE A 201 33.21 26.59 -10.53
CA ILE A 201 32.72 26.94 -11.87
C ILE A 201 32.29 28.41 -11.86
N LEU A 202 32.92 29.24 -12.70
CA LEU A 202 32.44 30.60 -12.97
C LEU A 202 31.22 30.49 -13.89
N LYS A 203 30.06 30.93 -13.40
CA LYS A 203 28.81 31.03 -14.18
C LYS A 203 28.28 32.46 -14.17
#